data_AF-A0AAD4QEJ3-F1
#
_entry.id   AF-A0AAD4QEJ3-F1
#
_cell.length_a   1.000
_cell.length_b   1.000
_cell.length_c   1.000
_cell.angle_alpha   90.00
_cell.angle_beta   90.00
_cell.angle_gamma   90.00
#
_symmetry.space_group_name_H-M   'P 1'
#
loop_
_entity.id
_entity.type
_entity.pdbx_description
1 polymer ?
#
loop_
_entity_poly.entity_id
_entity_poly.type
_entity_poly.pdbx_seq_one_letter_code
_entity_poly.pdbx_strand_id
1 'polypeptide(L)' 'MNKVKHAGLAKSIGVGNFTLDLLQRTVKTGKRVPAVNQIRLHPYNYASWKDVLEFLAKRGIVTEAYGS' A
#
# COMPACT_ATOMS: atom_id res chain seq x y z
N MET A 1 -4.22 -12.20 6.85
CA MET A 1 -4.92 -11.41 5.80
C MET A 1 -5.35 -12.24 4.60
N ASN A 2 -4.47 -13.01 3.93
CA ASN A 2 -4.89 -13.82 2.78
C ASN A 2 -6.04 -14.79 3.08
N LYS A 3 -6.04 -15.47 4.24
CA LYS A 3 -7.14 -16.36 4.66
C LYS A 3 -8.50 -15.64 4.76
N VAL A 4 -8.52 -14.40 5.26
CA VAL A 4 -9.73 -13.57 5.38
C VAL A 4 -10.33 -13.27 4.01
N LYS A 5 -9.47 -12.93 3.03
CA LYS A 5 -9.91 -12.71 1.65
C LYS A 5 -10.43 -13.99 0.98
N HIS A 6 -9.75 -15.12 1.18
CA HIS A 6 -10.18 -16.41 0.61
C HIS A 6 -11.48 -16.91 1.24
N ALA A 7 -11.71 -16.63 2.52
CA ALA A 7 -12.95 -16.94 3.22
C ALA A 7 -14.11 -15.98 2.85
N GLY A 8 -13.89 -15.02 1.95
CA GLY A 8 -14.92 -14.06 1.52
C GLY A 8 -15.26 -12.97 2.55
N LEU A 9 -14.55 -12.92 3.68
CA LEU A 9 -14.81 -11.97 4.78
C LEU A 9 -14.37 -10.54 4.46
N ALA A 10 -13.51 -10.37 3.44
CA ALA A 10 -13.10 -9.07 2.93
C ALA A 10 -12.95 -9.10 1.41
N LYS A 11 -13.52 -8.11 0.71
CA LYS A 11 -13.39 -7.97 -0.75
C LYS A 11 -11.94 -7.71 -1.17
N SER A 12 -11.22 -6.92 -0.38
CA SER A 12 -9.82 -6.55 -0.61
C SER A 12 -9.04 -6.46 0.70
N ILE A 13 -7.71 -6.55 0.59
CA ILE A 13 -6.78 -6.39 1.69
C ILE A 13 -5.71 -5.39 1.27
N GLY A 14 -5.36 -4.48 2.16
CA GLY A 14 -4.35 -3.45 1.94
C GLY A 14 -3.46 -3.29 3.17
N VAL A 15 -2.59 -2.29 3.11
CA VAL A 15 -1.68 -1.92 4.20
C VAL A 15 -1.80 -0.43 4.49
N GLY A 16 -1.27 0.01 5.63
CA GLY A 16 -1.24 1.42 6.01
C GLY A 16 0.13 1.79 6.53
N ASN A 17 0.63 2.96 6.14
CA ASN A 17 1.92 3.51 6.54
C ASN A 17 3.12 2.64 6.17
N PHE A 18 3.02 1.85 5.10
CA PHE A 18 4.16 1.05 4.67
C PHE A 18 5.16 1.93 3.92
N THR A 19 6.42 1.84 4.37
CA THR A 19 7.59 2.43 3.69
C THR A 19 7.95 1.62 2.45
N LEU A 20 8.84 2.16 1.62
CA LEU A 20 9.31 1.49 0.39
C LEU A 20 9.91 0.10 0.68
N ASP A 21 10.75 -0.02 1.72
CA ASP A 21 11.36 -1.30 2.11
C ASP A 21 10.30 -2.33 2.54
N LEU A 22 9.32 -1.94 3.35
CA LEU A 22 8.22 -2.82 3.76
C LEU A 22 7.38 -3.26 2.56
N LEU A 23 7.09 -2.35 1.62
CA LEU A 23 6.38 -2.68 0.39
C LEU A 23 7.17 -3.67 -0.48
N GLN A 24 8.46 -3.44 -0.67
CA GLN A 24 9.32 -4.35 -1.44
C GLN A 24 9.39 -5.74 -0.82
N ARG A 25 9.57 -5.84 0.51
CA ARG A 25 9.55 -7.12 1.24
C ARG A 25 8.20 -7.82 1.13
N THR A 26 7.12 -7.07 1.24
CA THR A 26 5.75 -7.60 1.16
C THR A 26 5.46 -8.13 -0.25
N VAL A 27 5.86 -7.43 -1.30
CA VAL A 27 5.66 -7.89 -2.68
C VAL A 27 6.57 -9.07 -3.02
N LYS A 28 7.77 -9.15 -2.44
CA LYS A 28 8.71 -10.26 -2.67
C LYS A 28 8.27 -11.56 -2.01
N THR A 29 7.71 -11.48 -0.79
CA THR A 29 7.33 -12.65 0.02
C THR A 29 5.85 -12.99 -0.07
N GLY A 30 5.02 -12.01 -0.42
CA GLY A 30 3.58 -12.11 -0.42
C GLY A 30 3.05 -12.80 -1.67
N LYS A 31 2.13 -13.77 -1.47
CA LYS A 31 1.36 -14.39 -2.54
C LYS A 31 0.45 -13.42 -3.31
N ARG A 32 0.22 -12.21 -2.78
CA ARG A 32 -0.68 -11.22 -3.39
C ARG A 32 -0.22 -9.80 -3.05
N VAL A 33 -0.23 -8.95 -4.07
CA VAL A 33 0.02 -7.51 -3.96
C VAL A 33 -1.13 -6.86 -3.17
N PRO A 34 -0.86 -5.99 -2.17
CA PRO A 34 -1.91 -5.29 -1.44
C PRO A 34 -2.71 -4.39 -2.39
N ALA A 35 -4.01 -4.26 -2.16
CA ALA A 35 -4.87 -3.43 -3.01
C ALA A 35 -4.62 -1.93 -2.80
N VAL A 36 -4.33 -1.53 -1.56
CA VAL A 36 -4.11 -0.14 -1.15
C VAL A 36 -2.89 -0.03 -0.22
N ASN A 37 -2.24 1.13 -0.24
CA ASN A 37 -1.38 1.62 0.85
C ASN A 37 -1.89 2.98 1.30
N GLN A 38 -2.46 3.03 2.50
CA GLN A 38 -2.99 4.25 3.08
C GLN A 38 -1.89 5.00 3.84
N ILE A 39 -1.58 6.24 3.46
CA ILE A 39 -0.46 7.03 4.01
C ILE A 39 -0.87 8.46 4.35
N ARG A 40 -0.23 9.07 5.35
CA ARG A 40 -0.39 10.50 5.62
C ARG A 40 0.25 11.28 4.49
N LEU A 41 -0.56 11.86 3.62
CA LEU A 41 -0.09 12.54 2.42
C LEU A 41 -0.79 13.88 2.24
N HIS A 42 -0.01 14.94 2.12
CA HIS A 42 -0.44 16.31 1.87
C HIS A 42 0.68 17.07 1.13
N PRO A 43 0.41 18.24 0.52
CA PRO A 43 1.40 18.93 -0.32
C PRO A 43 2.76 19.14 0.36
N TYR A 44 2.79 19.47 1.66
CA TYR A 44 4.03 19.69 2.42
C TYR A 44 4.93 18.46 2.62
N ASN A 45 4.40 17.23 2.48
CA ASN A 45 5.20 16.01 2.67
C ASN A 45 5.28 15.13 1.42
N TYR A 46 4.77 15.62 0.28
CA TYR A 46 4.77 14.89 -0.98
C TYR A 46 6.17 14.38 -1.37
N ALA A 47 7.20 15.24 -1.22
CA ALA A 47 8.57 14.88 -1.55
C ALA A 47 9.08 13.66 -0.75
N SER A 48 8.72 13.56 0.53
CA SER A 48 9.10 12.44 1.40
C SER A 48 8.46 11.11 1.01
N TRP A 49 7.33 11.17 0.28
CA TRP A 49 6.58 9.99 -0.16
C TRP A 49 6.78 9.65 -1.64
N LYS A 50 7.54 10.46 -2.40
CA LYS A 50 7.67 10.33 -3.85
C LYS A 50 8.01 8.90 -4.31
N ASP A 51 9.04 8.30 -3.72
CA ASP A 51 9.48 6.94 -4.09
C ASP A 51 8.41 5.88 -3.78
N VAL A 52 7.66 6.06 -2.69
CA VAL A 52 6.54 5.19 -2.35
C VAL A 52 5.43 5.35 -3.37
N LEU A 53 5.03 6.58 -3.71
CA LEU A 53 3.99 6.85 -4.70
C LEU A 53 4.33 6.24 -6.06
N GLU A 54 5.56 6.42 -6.53
CA GLU A 54 6.03 5.81 -7.77
C GLU A 54 6.02 4.29 -7.72
N PHE A 55 6.44 3.69 -6.60
CA PHE A 55 6.41 2.25 -6.41
C PHE A 55 4.99 1.68 -6.44
N LEU A 56 4.05 2.34 -5.75
CA LEU A 56 2.64 1.96 -5.70
C LEU A 56 2.01 2.03 -7.10
N ALA A 57 2.22 3.14 -7.82
CA ALA A 57 1.72 3.35 -9.18
C ALA A 57 2.22 2.27 -10.15
N LYS A 58 3.53 1.95 -10.12
CA LYS A 58 4.13 0.91 -10.98
C LYS A 58 3.57 -0.50 -10.75
N ARG A 59 2.92 -0.76 -9.61
CA ARG A 59 2.40 -2.08 -9.22
C ARG A 59 0.88 -2.15 -9.14
N GLY A 60 0.18 -1.08 -9.51
CA GLY A 60 -1.27 -1.02 -9.40
C GLY A 60 -1.77 -1.08 -7.95
N ILE A 61 -0.96 -0.62 -6.99
CA ILE A 61 -1.40 -0.45 -5.60
C ILE A 61 -1.97 0.96 -5.49
N VAL A 62 -3.21 1.08 -5.02
CA VAL A 62 -3.86 2.38 -4.87
C VAL A 62 -3.30 3.11 -3.66
N THR A 63 -2.96 4.39 -3.83
CA THR A 63 -2.63 5.28 -2.71
C THR A 63 -3.91 5.85 -2.13
N GLU A 64 -4.11 5.69 -0.83
CA GLU A 64 -5.17 6.38 -0.09
C GLU A 64 -4.52 7.42 0.83
N ALA A 65 -4.80 8.70 0.59
CA ALA A 65 -4.29 9.79 1.44
C ALA A 65 -5.20 9.99 2.65
N TYR A 66 -4.60 10.22 3.82
CA TYR A 66 -5.32 10.66 5.03
C TYR A 66 -4.60 11.82 5.72
N GLY A 67 -5.32 12.51 6.60
CA GLY A 67 -4.75 13.60 7.41
C GLY A 67 -4.34 14.82 6.57
N SER A 68 -5.11 15.06 5.51
CA SER A 68 -5.06 16.24 4.64
C SER A 68 -5.52 17.49 5.36
#